data_AF-A0AAV3XU60-F1
#
_entry.id   AF-A0AAV3XU60-F1
#
_cell.length_a   1.000
_cell.length_b   1.000
_cell.length_c   1.000
_cell.angle_alpha   90.00
_cell.angle_beta   90.00
_cell.angle_gamma   90.00
#
_symmetry.space_group_name_H-M   'P 1'
#
loop_
_entity.id
_entity.type
_entity.pdbx_description
1 polymer ?
#
loop_
_entity_poly.entity_id
_entity_poly.type
_entity_poly.pdbx_seq_one_letter_code
_entity_poly.pdbx_strand_id
1 'polypeptide(L)'
;MEGLIDCLDTAKWEEITMANKPDGFVEFHVNPHAHKQVDKTTFSYMIETDDIDPKMVNLEHATKDPIKKATVVEFRLSGDGLKITGIDIDGDIVVLKS
;
A
#
# COMPACT_ATOMS: atom_id res chain seq x y z
N MET A 1 -1.17 -16.54 11.38
CA MET A 1 -0.47 -15.91 10.24
C MET A 1 -0.95 -14.47 10.30
N GLU A 2 -0.06 -13.51 10.56
CA GLU A 2 -0.45 -12.08 10.50
C GLU A 2 -0.69 -11.77 9.01
N GLY A 3 -1.91 -11.35 8.66
CA GLY A 3 -2.30 -10.91 7.32
C GLY A 3 -1.97 -9.43 7.10
N LEU A 4 -2.16 -8.95 5.88
CA LEU A 4 -1.95 -7.55 5.52
C LEU A 4 -2.75 -6.59 6.42
N ILE A 5 -4.00 -6.95 6.72
CA ILE A 5 -4.90 -6.12 7.53
C ILE A 5 -4.43 -5.95 8.98
N ASP A 6 -3.67 -6.90 9.53
CA ASP A 6 -3.18 -6.83 10.92
C ASP A 6 -2.15 -5.69 11.13
N CYS A 7 -1.61 -5.15 10.03
CA CYS A 7 -0.70 -4.01 10.03
C CYS A 7 -1.43 -2.66 9.87
N LEU A 8 -2.75 -2.67 9.71
CA LEU A 8 -3.57 -1.52 9.35
C LEU A 8 -4.65 -1.22 10.41
N ASP A 9 -5.13 0.03 10.43
CA ASP A 9 -6.30 0.40 11.23
C ASP A 9 -7.58 -0.13 10.57
N THR A 10 -8.16 -1.19 11.12
CA THR A 10 -9.39 -1.83 10.63
C THR A 10 -10.63 -0.94 10.67
N ALA A 11 -10.60 0.19 11.39
CA ALA A 11 -11.65 1.20 11.30
C ALA A 11 -11.59 2.00 10.00
N LYS A 12 -10.41 2.05 9.36
CA LYS A 12 -10.12 2.80 8.13
C LYS A 12 -9.91 1.92 6.91
N TRP A 13 -9.41 0.71 7.11
CA TRP A 13 -9.12 -0.26 6.06
C TRP A 13 -10.08 -1.45 6.14
N GLU A 14 -10.36 -2.05 5.00
CA GLU A 14 -11.10 -3.31 4.89
C GLU A 14 -10.38 -4.28 3.97
N GLU A 15 -10.42 -5.56 4.33
CA GLU A 15 -10.08 -6.65 3.43
C GLU A 15 -11.20 -6.85 2.42
N ILE A 16 -10.82 -7.07 1.17
CA ILE A 16 -11.74 -7.40 0.09
C ILE A 16 -11.26 -8.65 -0.64
N THR A 17 -12.20 -9.30 -1.34
CA THR A 17 -11.86 -10.44 -2.18
C THR A 17 -11.43 -9.96 -3.56
N MET A 18 -10.67 -10.80 -4.28
CA MET A 18 -10.29 -10.53 -5.67
C MET A 18 -11.50 -10.23 -6.57
N ALA A 19 -12.66 -10.84 -6.30
CA ALA A 19 -13.90 -10.60 -7.04
C ALA A 19 -14.46 -9.17 -6.85
N ASN A 20 -14.09 -8.50 -5.74
CA ASN A 20 -14.51 -7.15 -5.40
C ASN A 20 -13.36 -6.13 -5.52
N LYS A 21 -12.19 -6.52 -6.05
CA LYS A 21 -11.04 -5.64 -6.25
C LYS A 21 -11.44 -4.49 -7.18
N PRO A 22 -11.45 -3.23 -6.71
CA PRO A 22 -11.78 -2.10 -7.58
C PRO A 22 -10.64 -1.85 -8.57
N ASP A 23 -10.94 -1.13 -9.65
CA ASP A 23 -9.94 -0.76 -10.65
C ASP A 23 -8.85 0.18 -10.08
N GLY A 24 -7.72 0.24 -10.79
CA GLY A 24 -6.64 1.20 -10.54
C GLY A 24 -5.50 0.70 -9.67
N PHE A 25 -5.45 -0.59 -9.35
CA PHE A 25 -4.24 -1.23 -8.85
C PHE A 25 -3.21 -1.35 -9.97
N VAL A 26 -1.98 -0.96 -9.65
CA VAL A 26 -0.83 -1.04 -10.55
C VAL A 26 0.31 -1.68 -9.79
N GLU A 27 1.01 -2.59 -10.44
CA GLU A 27 2.21 -3.24 -9.89
C GLU A 27 3.36 -2.24 -9.83
N PHE A 28 4.01 -2.19 -8.67
CA PHE A 28 5.18 -1.36 -8.42
C PHE A 28 6.30 -2.20 -7.81
N HIS A 29 7.52 -1.91 -8.23
CA HIS A 29 8.69 -2.30 -7.46
C HIS A 29 8.84 -1.35 -6.27
N VAL A 30 9.00 -1.91 -5.09
CA VAL A 30 9.26 -1.17 -3.85
C VAL A 30 10.65 -1.52 -3.35
N ASN A 31 11.39 -0.49 -2.94
CA ASN A 31 12.69 -0.69 -2.32
C ASN A 31 12.51 -0.91 -0.80
N PRO A 32 12.72 -2.13 -0.27
CA PRO A 32 12.49 -2.44 1.15
C PRO A 32 13.40 -1.66 2.10
N HIS A 33 14.48 -1.04 1.58
CA HIS A 33 15.38 -0.20 2.35
C HIS A 33 15.02 1.29 2.29
N ALA A 34 14.09 1.70 1.44
CA ALA A 34 13.63 3.08 1.27
C ALA A 34 12.29 3.36 1.95
N HIS A 35 11.83 2.48 2.85
CA HIS A 35 10.61 2.68 3.62
C HIS A 35 10.91 3.61 4.79
N LYS A 36 10.09 4.64 4.96
CA LYS A 36 10.25 5.61 6.05
C LYS A 36 8.96 5.78 6.81
N GLN A 37 8.99 5.53 8.12
CA GLN A 37 7.91 5.97 8.99
C GLN A 37 7.95 7.50 9.12
N VAL A 38 6.89 8.16 8.66
CA VAL A 38 6.78 9.64 8.67
C VAL A 38 6.21 10.12 10.00
N ASP A 39 5.22 9.40 10.52
CA ASP A 39 4.61 9.63 11.82
C ASP A 39 4.09 8.31 12.43
N LYS A 40 3.36 8.39 13.55
CA LYS A 40 2.87 7.20 14.28
C LYS A 40 1.98 6.27 13.43
N THR A 41 1.34 6.79 12.39
CA THR A 41 0.33 6.09 11.58
C THR A 41 0.61 6.15 10.09
N THR A 42 1.73 6.74 9.67
CA THR A 42 2.03 7.00 8.26
C THR A 42 3.40 6.45 7.88
N PHE A 43 3.44 5.67 6.80
CA PHE A 43 4.66 5.21 6.14
C PHE A 43 4.76 5.80 4.73
N SER A 44 5.98 6.12 4.32
CA SER A 44 6.30 6.60 2.98
C SER A 44 7.16 5.58 2.26
N TYR A 45 6.80 5.29 1.02
CA TYR A 45 7.43 4.29 0.18
C TYR A 45 7.89 4.91 -1.13
N MET A 46 9.10 4.56 -1.54
CA MET A 46 9.59 4.85 -2.88
C MET A 46 9.11 3.74 -3.82
N ILE A 47 8.34 4.12 -4.83
CA ILE A 47 7.86 3.21 -5.87
C ILE A 47 8.52 3.55 -7.20
N GLU A 48 8.89 2.49 -7.92
CA GLU A 48 9.54 2.55 -9.22
C GLU A 48 8.66 1.86 -10.27
N THR A 49 8.63 2.43 -11.46
CA THR A 49 8.02 1.84 -12.67
C THR A 49 8.97 2.03 -13.84
N ASP A 50 8.88 1.19 -14.87
CA ASP A 50 9.75 1.26 -16.04
C ASP A 50 9.70 2.62 -16.78
N ASP A 51 8.60 3.38 -16.65
CA ASP A 51 8.34 4.61 -17.41
C ASP A 51 8.36 5.92 -16.59
N ILE A 52 8.59 5.86 -15.27
CA ILE A 52 8.44 7.05 -14.39
C ILE A 52 9.60 7.14 -13.40
N ASP A 53 10.07 8.38 -13.19
CA ASP A 53 10.99 8.71 -12.09
C ASP A 53 10.47 8.15 -10.75
N PRO A 54 11.37 7.62 -9.89
CA PRO A 54 10.99 7.12 -8.58
C PRO A 54 10.18 8.17 -7.81
N LYS A 55 9.00 7.78 -7.33
CA LYS A 55 8.12 8.69 -6.58
C LYS A 55 7.83 8.17 -5.18
N MET A 56 7.64 9.10 -4.27
CA MET A 56 7.25 8.79 -2.89
C MET A 56 5.73 8.78 -2.79
N VAL A 57 5.18 7.70 -2.22
CA VAL A 57 3.76 7.58 -1.89
C VAL A 57 3.58 7.28 -0.42
N ASN A 58 2.47 7.73 0.15
CA ASN A 58 2.20 7.62 1.58
C ASN A 58 1.06 6.64 1.85
N LEU A 59 1.30 5.73 2.79
CA LEU A 59 0.30 4.89 3.42
C LEU A 59 -0.09 5.48 4.77
N GLU A 60 -1.34 5.90 4.89
CA GLU A 60 -1.91 6.44 6.12
C GLU A 60 -2.67 5.33 6.88
N HIS A 61 -2.86 5.54 8.19
CA HIS A 61 -3.60 4.64 9.07
C HIS A 61 -3.00 3.21 9.17
N ALA A 62 -1.67 3.12 9.15
CA ALA A 62 -0.93 1.88 9.37
C ALA A 62 -0.35 1.83 10.79
N THR A 63 -0.56 0.71 11.50
CA THR A 63 -0.03 0.50 12.86
C THR A 63 1.39 -0.07 12.86
N LYS A 64 1.76 -0.76 11.77
CA LYS A 64 3.09 -1.32 11.48
C LYS A 64 3.35 -1.14 9.98
N ASP A 65 4.57 -1.40 9.52
CA ASP A 65 4.87 -1.40 8.07
C ASP A 65 4.37 -2.72 7.43
N PRO A 66 3.25 -2.71 6.68
CA PRO A 66 2.68 -3.93 6.08
C PRO A 66 3.57 -4.56 5.01
N ILE A 67 4.39 -3.74 4.33
CA ILE A 67 5.10 -4.17 3.12
C ILE A 67 6.61 -4.30 3.37
N LYS A 68 7.05 -4.29 4.62
CA LYS A 68 8.47 -4.29 5.04
C LYS A 68 9.34 -5.34 4.34
N LYS A 69 8.75 -6.46 3.94
CA LYS A 69 9.44 -7.59 3.27
C LYS A 69 9.02 -7.79 1.82
N ALA A 70 8.07 -6.99 1.33
CA ALA A 70 7.65 -7.02 -0.07
C ALA A 70 8.69 -6.31 -0.94
N THR A 71 8.85 -6.78 -2.17
CA THR A 71 9.70 -6.18 -3.21
C THR A 71 8.90 -5.79 -4.45
N VAL A 72 7.76 -6.45 -4.62
CA VAL A 72 6.73 -6.15 -5.61
C VAL A 72 5.41 -6.04 -4.86
N VAL A 73 4.63 -5.03 -5.19
CA VAL A 73 3.33 -4.81 -4.58
C VAL A 73 2.43 -4.11 -5.55
N GLU A 74 1.13 -4.40 -5.50
CA GLU A 74 0.16 -3.64 -6.27
C GLU A 74 -0.44 -2.54 -5.39
N PHE A 75 -0.32 -1.29 -5.84
CA PHE A 75 -0.95 -0.16 -5.17
C PHE A 75 -2.04 0.45 -6.02
N ARG A 76 -3.14 0.81 -5.35
CA ARG A 76 -4.12 1.76 -5.87
C ARG A 76 -3.84 3.12 -5.25
N LEU A 77 -3.58 4.11 -6.10
CA LEU A 77 -3.25 5.47 -5.65
C LEU A 77 -4.46 6.41 -5.73
N SER A 78 -4.46 7.44 -4.89
CA SER A 78 -5.38 8.58 -5.00
C SER A 78 -5.22 9.31 -6.34
N GLY A 79 -6.18 10.16 -6.70
CA GLY A 79 -6.15 10.90 -7.98
C GLY A 79 -4.94 11.84 -8.16
N ASP A 80 -4.29 12.26 -7.08
CA ASP A 80 -3.04 13.03 -7.10
C ASP A 80 -1.77 12.14 -7.17
N GLY A 81 -1.93 10.81 -7.06
CA GLY A 81 -0.85 9.84 -7.12
C GLY A 81 0.07 9.81 -5.89
N LEU A 82 -0.29 10.50 -4.79
CA LEU A 82 0.57 10.65 -3.61
C LEU A 82 0.16 9.76 -2.42
N LYS A 83 -1.10 9.32 -2.35
CA LYS A 83 -1.61 8.49 -1.26
C LYS A 83 -1.98 7.10 -1.75
N ILE A 84 -1.69 6.11 -0.93
CA ILE A 84 -2.12 4.73 -1.15
C ILE A 84 -3.55 4.58 -0.60
N THR A 85 -4.44 4.09 -1.44
CA THR A 85 -5.87 3.84 -1.15
C THR A 85 -6.25 2.37 -1.30
N GLY A 86 -5.33 1.54 -1.76
CA GLY A 86 -5.46 0.09 -1.82
C GLY A 86 -4.09 -0.58 -1.93
N ILE A 87 -3.96 -1.76 -1.34
CA ILE A 87 -2.77 -2.60 -1.38
C ILE A 87 -3.20 -4.02 -1.72
N ASP A 88 -2.51 -4.66 -2.66
CA ASP A 88 -2.63 -6.09 -2.94
C ASP A 88 -1.23 -6.71 -2.87
N ILE A 89 -1.10 -7.71 -2.00
CA ILE A 89 0.11 -8.53 -1.85
C ILE A 89 -0.29 -9.99 -2.02
N ASP A 90 0.08 -10.59 -3.15
CA ASP A 90 -0.18 -12.01 -3.44
C ASP A 90 -1.67 -12.41 -3.28
N GLY A 91 -2.61 -11.49 -3.55
CA GLY A 91 -4.05 -11.71 -3.43
C GLY A 91 -4.65 -11.41 -2.04
N ASP A 92 -3.84 -10.94 -1.10
CA ASP A 92 -4.31 -10.31 0.15
C ASP A 92 -4.56 -8.82 -0.12
N ILE A 93 -5.85 -8.46 -0.26
CA ILE A 93 -6.27 -7.17 -0.81
C ILE A 93 -6.96 -6.36 0.26
N VAL A 94 -6.47 -5.14 0.48
CA VAL A 94 -7.09 -4.17 1.37
C VAL A 94 -7.35 -2.87 0.64
N VAL A 95 -8.45 -2.21 1.00
CA VAL A 95 -8.80 -0.87 0.48
C VAL A 95 -9.17 0.08 1.62
N LEU A 96 -8.89 1.36 1.39
CA LEU A 96 -9.29 2.42 2.31
C LEU A 96 -10.80 2.65 2.19
N LYS A 97 -11.50 2.58 3.32
CA LYS A 97 -12.93 2.88 3.42
C LYS A 97 -13.18 4.33 3.04
N SER A 98 -14.23 4.56 2.25
CA SER A 98 -14.69 5.91 1.88
C SER A 98 -15.34 6.64 3.07
#